data_AF-A0A133KHL3-F1
#
_entry.id   AF-A0A133KHL3-F1
#
_cell.length_a   1.000
_cell.length_b   1.000
_cell.length_c   1.000
_cell.angle_alpha   90.00
_cell.angle_beta   90.00
_cell.angle_gamma   90.00
#
_symmetry.space_group_name_H-M   'P 1'
#
loop_
_entity.id
_entity.type
_entity.pdbx_description
1 polymer ?
#
loop_
_entity_poly.entity_id
_entity_poly.type
_entity_poly.pdbx_seq_one_letter_code
_entity_poly.pdbx_strand_id
1 'polypeptide(L)'
;MKRNKISMLIFMLGLFVLIISYFIPTNTFEAYTNLRPLGMSTLIICPILGIGGVLFAIREKSLVYALANILLILAFPIVMFIGYNLV
;
A
#
# COMPACT_ATOMS: atom_id res chain seq x y z
N MET A 1 -4.57 15.62 -24.30
CA MET A 1 -3.65 14.48 -24.06
C MET A 1 -3.97 13.87 -22.69
N LYS A 2 -4.69 12.74 -22.63
CA LYS A 2 -4.92 12.03 -21.36
C LYS A 2 -3.55 11.59 -20.85
N ARG A 3 -3.03 12.26 -19.82
CA ARG A 3 -1.87 11.78 -19.06
C ARG A 3 -2.31 10.45 -18.46
N ASN A 4 -1.79 9.33 -18.97
CA ASN A 4 -1.97 8.05 -18.30
C ASN A 4 -1.29 8.18 -16.94
N LYS A 5 -2.10 8.31 -15.89
CA LYS A 5 -1.63 8.47 -14.51
C LYS A 5 -1.34 7.08 -13.94
N ILE A 6 -0.28 6.46 -14.45
CA ILE A 6 0.16 5.12 -14.03
C ILE A 6 0.43 5.13 -12.52
N SER A 7 1.03 6.21 -12.02
CA SER A 7 1.26 6.42 -10.59
C SER A 7 -0.03 6.38 -9.74
N MET A 8 -1.14 6.92 -10.27
CA MET A 8 -2.45 6.86 -9.63
C MET A 8 -3.03 5.45 -9.67
N LEU A 9 -2.87 4.73 -10.78
CA LEU A 9 -3.37 3.36 -10.92
C LEU A 9 -2.63 2.41 -9.97
N ILE A 10 -1.31 2.53 -9.85
CA ILE A 10 -0.50 1.77 -8.89
C ILE A 10 -0.93 2.07 -7.46
N PHE A 11 -1.13 3.35 -7.13
CA PHE A 11 -1.63 3.74 -5.81
C PHE A 11 -3.00 3.11 -5.51
N MET A 12 -3.93 3.16 -6.47
CA MET A 12 -5.26 2.56 -6.33
C MET A 12 -5.21 1.05 -6.16
N LEU A 13 -4.32 0.35 -6.88
CA LEU A 13 -4.08 -1.08 -6.70
C LEU A 13 -3.55 -1.39 -5.30
N GLY A 14 -2.58 -0.61 -4.80
CA GLY A 14 -2.06 -0.80 -3.45
C GLY A 14 -3.10 -0.55 -2.37
N LEU A 15 -3.93 0.48 -2.55
CA LEU A 15 -5.03 0.76 -1.64
C LEU A 15 -6.08 -0.37 -1.66
N PHE A 16 -6.40 -0.89 -2.84
CA PHE A 16 -7.32 -2.00 -3.00
C PHE A 16 -6.82 -3.27 -2.29
N VAL A 17 -5.53 -3.60 -2.44
CA VAL A 17 -4.91 -4.72 -1.72
C VAL A 17 -4.98 -4.53 -0.21
N LEU A 18 -4.71 -3.32 0.29
CA LEU A 18 -4.78 -3.00 1.72
C LEU A 18 -6.20 -3.13 2.28
N ILE A 19 -7.21 -2.68 1.53
CA ILE A 19 -8.62 -2.81 1.94
C ILE A 19 -9.01 -4.28 1.98
N ILE A 20 -8.67 -5.06 0.95
CA ILE A 20 -8.99 -6.49 0.92
C ILE A 20 -8.30 -7.22 2.07
N SER A 21 -7.02 -6.94 2.33
CA SER A 21 -6.25 -7.62 3.37
C SER A 21 -6.82 -7.40 4.77
N TYR A 22 -7.54 -6.30 5.00
CA TYR A 22 -8.26 -6.03 6.23
C TYR A 22 -9.45 -6.98 6.46
N PHE A 23 -10.14 -7.38 5.39
CA PHE A 23 -11.29 -8.29 5.47
C PHE A 23 -10.90 -9.77 5.46
N ILE A 24 -9.65 -10.10 5.08
CA ILE A 24 -9.19 -11.51 5.07
C ILE A 24 -8.98 -11.99 6.52
N PRO A 25 -9.52 -13.16 6.89
CA PRO A 25 -9.30 -13.75 8.22
C PRO A 25 -7.82 -13.91 8.56
N THR A 26 -7.43 -13.60 9.79
CA THR A 26 -6.03 -13.56 10.24
C THR A 26 -5.29 -14.89 10.08
N ASN A 27 -6.01 -16.00 10.21
CA ASN A 27 -5.49 -17.36 10.11
C ASN A 27 -5.20 -17.81 8.65
N THR A 28 -5.62 -17.04 7.64
CA THR A 28 -5.55 -17.45 6.22
C THR A 28 -4.11 -17.67 5.74
N PHE A 29 -3.18 -16.79 6.14
CA PHE A 29 -1.77 -16.85 5.72
C PHE A 29 -0.81 -17.24 6.85
N GLU A 30 -1.32 -17.41 8.06
CA GLU A 30 -0.53 -17.71 9.25
C GLU A 30 0.17 -19.08 9.12
N ALA A 31 -0.53 -20.08 8.56
CA ALA A 31 0.01 -21.43 8.33
C ALA A 31 1.14 -21.50 7.30
N TYR A 32 1.27 -20.50 6.42
CA TYR A 32 2.25 -20.51 5.31
C TYR A 32 3.38 -19.50 5.49
N THR A 33 3.12 -18.39 6.18
CA THR A 33 4.05 -17.24 6.21
C THR A 33 4.28 -16.67 7.61
N ASN A 34 3.58 -17.16 8.64
CA ASN A 34 3.53 -16.56 9.99
C ASN A 34 3.12 -15.08 10.00
N LEU A 35 2.63 -14.54 8.87
CA LEU A 35 2.19 -13.17 8.73
C LEU A 35 0.67 -13.12 8.61
N ARG A 36 0.06 -12.19 9.33
CA ARG A 36 -1.35 -11.84 9.11
C ARG A 36 -1.49 -11.21 7.72
N PRO A 37 -2.64 -11.38 7.05
CA PRO A 37 -2.91 -10.77 5.73
C PRO A 37 -2.62 -9.27 5.69
N LEU A 38 -3.05 -8.55 6.72
CA LEU A 38 -2.78 -7.12 6.88
C LEU A 38 -1.27 -6.84 6.90
N GLY A 39 -0.52 -7.59 7.72
CA GLY A 39 0.94 -7.48 7.83
C GLY A 39 1.64 -7.75 6.50
N MET A 40 1.26 -8.82 5.79
CA MET A 40 1.81 -9.15 4.47
C MET A 40 1.56 -8.02 3.46
N SER A 41 0.34 -7.48 3.41
CA SER A 41 0.03 -6.37 2.51
C SER A 41 0.86 -5.13 2.81
N THR A 42 0.95 -4.72 4.08
CA THR A 42 1.61 -3.47 4.47
C THR A 42 3.13 -3.54 4.52
N LEU A 43 3.71 -4.72 4.80
CA LEU A 43 5.16 -4.91 4.90
C LEU A 43 5.81 -5.22 3.55
N ILE A 44 5.05 -5.82 2.62
CA ILE A 44 5.61 -6.33 1.36
C ILE A 44 4.91 -5.68 0.17
N ILE A 45 3.61 -5.89 0.00
CA ILE A 45 2.91 -5.52 -1.24
C ILE A 45 2.83 -3.99 -1.40
N CYS A 46 2.40 -3.27 -0.37
CA CYS A 46 2.25 -1.82 -0.37
C CYS A 46 3.59 -1.09 -0.59
N PRO A 47 4.72 -1.47 0.05
CA PRO A 47 6.04 -0.91 -0.27
C PRO A 47 6.49 -1.16 -1.71
N ILE A 48 6.31 -2.37 -2.25
CA ILE A 48 6.70 -2.68 -3.64
C ILE A 48 5.90 -1.83 -4.62
N LEU A 49 4.58 -1.76 -4.45
CA LEU A 49 3.71 -0.94 -5.28
C LEU A 49 4.02 0.55 -5.10
N GLY A 50 4.19 1.01 -3.87
CA GLY A 50 4.50 2.40 -3.55
C GLY A 50 5.82 2.86 -4.17
N ILE A 51 6.90 2.07 -4.10
CA ILE A 51 8.17 2.38 -4.77
C ILE A 51 7.94 2.51 -6.30
N GLY A 52 7.25 1.55 -6.90
CA GLY A 52 6.90 1.61 -8.32
C GLY A 52 6.10 2.88 -8.67
N GLY A 53 5.09 3.21 -7.87
CA GLY A 53 4.25 4.37 -8.07
C GLY A 53 4.98 5.70 -7.90
N VAL A 54 5.94 5.80 -6.96
CA VAL A 54 6.83 6.97 -6.82
C VAL A 54 7.68 7.16 -8.08
N LEU A 55 8.28 6.08 -8.61
CA LEU A 55 9.08 6.16 -9.84
C LEU A 55 8.28 6.70 -11.02
N PHE A 56 7.03 6.25 -11.19
CA PHE A 56 6.13 6.79 -12.21
C PHE A 56 5.68 8.22 -11.90
N ALA A 57 5.41 8.56 -10.64
CA ALA A 57 4.98 9.90 -10.24
C ALA A 57 6.05 10.97 -10.54
N ILE A 58 7.33 10.63 -10.35
CA ILE A 58 8.46 11.50 -10.72
C ILE A 58 8.45 11.77 -12.23
N ARG A 59 8.27 10.73 -13.06
CA ARG A 59 8.16 10.87 -14.53
C ARG A 59 6.94 11.69 -14.93
N GLU A 60 5.83 11.51 -14.22
CA GLU A 60 4.58 12.25 -14.45
C GLU A 60 4.66 13.71 -13.96
N LYS A 61 5.71 14.09 -13.22
CA LYS A 61 5.88 15.40 -12.56
C LYS A 61 4.71 15.73 -11.63
N SER A 62 4.22 14.74 -10.90
CA SER A 62 3.09 14.90 -9.96
C SER A 62 3.55 14.68 -8.53
N LEU A 63 3.69 15.79 -7.78
CA LEU A 63 4.01 15.74 -6.35
C LEU A 63 2.92 14.99 -5.56
N VAL A 64 1.65 15.21 -5.91
CA VAL A 64 0.50 14.58 -5.22
C VAL A 64 0.58 13.05 -5.32
N TYR A 65 0.88 12.51 -6.50
CA TYR A 65 0.99 11.06 -6.66
C TYR A 65 2.28 10.48 -6.09
N ALA A 66 3.36 11.27 -6.03
CA ALA A 66 4.57 10.86 -5.33
C ALA A 66 4.28 10.72 -3.83
N LEU A 67 3.65 11.73 -3.21
CA LEU A 67 3.27 11.70 -1.80
C LEU A 67 2.27 10.57 -1.49
N ALA A 68 1.26 10.36 -2.33
CA ALA A 68 0.31 9.27 -2.14
C ALA A 68 1.01 7.90 -2.14
N ASN A 69 1.94 7.67 -3.06
CA ASN A 69 2.69 6.42 -3.10
C ASN A 69 3.73 6.30 -1.97
N ILE A 70 4.28 7.40 -1.46
CA ILE A 70 5.10 7.40 -0.23
C ILE A 70 4.26 6.98 0.98
N LEU A 71 3.03 7.51 1.12
CA LEU A 71 2.11 7.08 2.18
C LEU A 71 1.81 5.58 2.07
N LEU A 72 1.72 5.05 0.85
CA LEU A 72 1.55 3.62 0.61
C LEU A 72 2.77 2.80 1.06
N ILE A 73 4.01 3.31 0.87
CA ILE A 73 5.24 2.69 1.42
C ILE A 73 5.19 2.69 2.95
N LEU A 74 4.70 3.77 3.55
CA LEU A 74 4.55 3.92 4.99
C LEU A 74 3.27 3.27 5.55
N ALA A 75 2.57 2.44 4.78
CA ALA A 75 1.32 1.84 5.22
C ALA A 75 1.48 1.04 6.51
N PHE A 76 2.59 0.30 6.68
CA PHE A 76 2.82 -0.48 7.90
C PHE A 76 2.90 0.38 9.18
N PRO A 77 3.81 1.36 9.30
CA PRO A 77 3.85 2.21 10.50
C PRO A 77 2.56 3.00 10.70
N ILE A 78 1.87 3.42 9.63
CA ILE A 78 0.58 4.11 9.73
C ILE A 78 -0.49 3.19 10.34
N VAL A 79 -0.67 1.99 9.78
CA VAL A 79 -1.66 1.02 10.26
C VAL A 79 -1.35 0.57 11.68
N MET A 80 -0.07 0.38 12.02
CA MET A 80 0.35 0.06 13.38
C MET A 80 0.03 1.19 14.36
N PHE A 81 0.32 2.44 13.98
CA PHE A 81 0.02 3.60 14.81
C PHE A 81 -1.49 3.74 15.04
N ILE A 82 -2.30 3.58 14.00
CA ILE A 82 -3.77 3.57 14.08
C ILE A 82 -4.23 2.45 15.03
N GLY A 83 -3.74 1.24 14.84
CA GLY A 83 -4.09 0.09 15.68
C GLY A 83 -3.72 0.28 17.15
N TYR A 84 -2.57 0.88 17.45
CA TYR A 84 -2.13 1.13 18.83
C TYR A 84 -2.94 2.21 19.55
N ASN A 85 -3.49 3.20 18.83
CA ASN A 85 -4.22 4.31 19.44
C ASN A 85 -5.75 4.14 19.45
N LEU A 86 -6.30 3.27 18.59
CA LEU A 86 -7.75 3.07 18.44
C LEU A 86 -8.27 1.74 19.00
N VAL A 87 -7.38 0.80 19.36
CA VAL A 87 -7.69 -0.51 19.94
C VAL A 87 -6.97 -0.63 21.28
#